data_AF-A0A7X5DFL5-F1
#
_entry.id   AF-A0A7X5DFL5-F1
#
_cell.length_a   1.000
_cell.length_b   1.000
_cell.length_c   1.000
_cell.angle_alpha   90.00
_cell.angle_beta   90.00
_cell.angle_gamma   90.00
#
_symmetry.space_group_name_H-M   'P 1'
#
loop_
_entity.id
_entity.type
_entity.pdbx_description
1 polymer ?
#
loop_
_entity_poly.entity_id
_entity_poly.type
_entity_poly.pdbx_seq_one_letter_code
_entity_poly.pdbx_strand_id
1 'polypeptide(L)' 'AGDGRVLLRPSGTEPVVRVMVEAADPAVAQAHAEAIAAVVEASV' A
#
# COMPACT_ATOMS: atom_id res chain seq x y z
N ALA A 1 -1.73 -5.66 -19.77
CA ALA A 1 -1.06 -5.78 -18.45
C ALA A 1 -1.31 -4.48 -17.72
N GLY A 2 -1.67 -4.51 -16.43
CA GLY A 2 -1.85 -3.27 -15.66
C GLY A 2 -0.51 -2.62 -15.36
N ASP A 3 -0.43 -1.30 -15.40
CA ASP A 3 0.81 -0.52 -15.25
C ASP A 3 1.30 -0.41 -13.79
N GLY A 4 0.90 -1.37 -12.95
CA GLY A 4 1.26 -1.41 -11.53
C GLY A 4 0.57 -2.55 -10.76
N ARG A 5 0.95 -2.67 -9.49
CA ARG A 5 0.48 -3.71 -8.56
C ARG A 5 0.37 -3.17 -7.14
N VAL A 6 -0.62 -3.65 -6.39
CA VAL A 6 -0.75 -3.41 -4.95
C VAL A 6 -0.65 -4.74 -4.20
N LEU A 7 0.07 -4.74 -3.08
CA LEU A 7 0.12 -5.84 -2.13
C LEU A 7 -0.21 -5.33 -0.73
N LEU A 8 -1.23 -5.94 -0.12
CA LEU A 8 -1.57 -5.76 1.28
C LEU A 8 -1.25 -7.06 2.03
N ARG A 9 -0.57 -6.95 3.17
CA ARG A 9 -0.33 -8.11 4.05
C ARG A 9 -0.36 -7.71 5.52
N PRO A 10 -0.97 -8.52 6.41
CA PRO A 10 -0.78 -8.33 7.84
C PRO A 10 0.68 -8.61 8.24
N SER A 11 1.15 -8.00 9.33
CA SER A 11 2.51 -8.25 9.84
C SER A 11 2.67 -9.64 10.48
N GLY A 12 1.57 -10.24 10.95
CA GLY A 12 1.54 -11.57 11.57
C GLY A 12 1.89 -11.56 13.05
N THR A 13 2.94 -10.85 13.44
CA THR A 13 3.41 -10.75 14.85
C THR A 13 3.24 -9.38 15.47
N GLU A 14 2.88 -8.37 14.68
CA GLU A 14 2.66 -7.00 15.13
C GLU A 14 1.27 -6.53 14.67
N PRO A 15 0.60 -5.63 15.42
CA PRO A 15 -0.71 -5.09 15.06
C PRO A 15 -0.60 -4.01 13.97
N VAL A 16 0.06 -4.35 12.85
CA VAL A 16 0.26 -3.44 11.72
C VAL A 16 -0.04 -4.13 10.39
N VAL A 17 -0.53 -3.36 9.42
CA VAL A 17 -0.75 -3.79 8.03
C VAL A 17 0.34 -3.18 7.15
N ARG A 18 0.97 -3.99 6.30
CA ARG A 18 1.99 -3.54 5.35
C ARG A 18 1.34 -3.29 4.00
N VAL A 19 1.49 -2.07 3.50
CA VAL A 19 1.05 -1.61 2.17
C VAL A 19 2.27 -1.51 1.26
N MET A 20 2.20 -2.10 0.07
CA MET A 20 3.22 -1.97 -0.96
C MET A 20 2.57 -1.72 -2.31
N VAL A 21 3.09 -0.73 -3.04
CA VAL A 21 2.64 -0.38 -4.38
C VAL A 21 3.83 -0.39 -5.32
N GLU A 22 3.67 -1.05 -6.46
CA GLU A 22 4.60 -1.06 -7.58
C GLU A 22 3.97 -0.25 -8.71
N ALA A 23 4.72 0.71 -9.26
CA ALA A 23 4.35 1.47 -10.46
C ALA A 23 5.63 1.84 -11.23
N ALA A 24 5.49 2.18 -12.51
CA ALA A 24 6.61 2.63 -13.33
C ALA A 24 7.23 3.96 -12.83
N ASP A 25 6.38 4.86 -12.33
CA ASP A 25 6.79 6.12 -11.72
C ASP A 25 6.80 6.00 -10.18
N PRO A 26 7.94 6.24 -9.51
CA PRO A 26 8.04 6.18 -8.05
C PRO A 26 7.13 7.19 -7.34
N ALA A 27 6.87 8.37 -7.94
CA ALA A 27 5.97 9.36 -7.36
C ALA A 27 4.52 8.85 -7.35
N VAL A 28 4.12 8.14 -8.41
CA VAL A 28 2.80 7.48 -8.50
C VAL A 28 2.70 6.35 -7.47
N ALA A 29 3.73 5.51 -7.35
CA ALA A 29 3.77 4.45 -6.36
C ALA A 29 3.62 5.00 -4.92
N GLN A 30 4.37 6.06 -4.60
CA GLN A 30 4.34 6.70 -3.28
C GLN A 30 2.96 7.30 -2.98
N ALA A 31 2.42 8.10 -3.90
CA ALA A 31 1.12 8.75 -3.71
C ALA A 31 0.00 7.73 -3.46
N HIS A 32 -0.01 6.62 -4.20
CA HIS A 32 -0.99 5.56 -3.99
C HIS A 32 -0.74 4.76 -2.71
N ALA A 33 0.52 4.49 -2.34
CA ALA A 33 0.84 3.80 -1.09
C ALA A 33 0.36 4.61 0.13
N GLU A 34 0.60 5.92 0.14
CA GLU A 34 0.15 6.83 1.20
C GLU A 34 -1.38 6.90 1.26
N ALA A 35 -2.05 7.07 0.12
CA ALA A 35 -3.51 7.14 0.08
C ALA A 35 -4.17 5.84 0.59
N ILE A 36 -3.64 4.68 0.19
CA ILE A 36 -4.14 3.39 0.65
C ILE A 36 -3.86 3.20 2.15
N ALA A 37 -2.66 3.56 2.62
CA ALA A 37 -2.30 3.47 4.03
C ALA A 37 -3.24 4.32 4.90
N ALA A 38 -3.58 5.54 4.49
CA ALA A 38 -4.51 6.41 5.20
C ALA A 38 -5.92 5.81 5.31
N VAL A 39 -6.42 5.17 4.24
CA VAL A 39 -7.72 4.48 4.27
C VAL A 39 -7.69 3.27 5.20
N VAL A 40 -6.61 2.49 5.14
CA VAL A 40 -6.43 1.33 6.03
C VAL A 40 -6.40 1.77 7.48
N GLU A 41 -5.60 2.79 7.81
CA GLU A 41 -5.50 3.36 9.16
C GLU A 41 -6.85 3.84 9.70
N ALA A 42 -7.68 4.46 8.86
CA ALA A 42 -9.03 4.89 9.26
C ALA A 42 -10.05 3.74 9.42
N SER A 43 -9.73 2.54 8.95
CA SER A 43 -10.64 1.39 8.89
C SER A 43 -10.31 0.27 9.88
N VAL A 44 -9.23 0.42 10.66
CA VAL A 44 -8.75 -0.56 11.66
C VAL A 44 -9.00 -0.13 13.10
#